data_AF-A0A4P6W023-F1
#
_entry.id   AF-A0A4P6W023-F1
#
_cell.length_a   1.000
_cell.length_b   1.000
_cell.length_c   1.000
_cell.angle_alpha   90.00
_cell.angle_beta   90.00
_cell.angle_gamma   90.00
#
_symmetry.space_group_name_H-M   'P 1'
#
loop_
_entity.id
_entity.type
_entity.pdbx_description
1 polymer ?
#
loop_
_entity_poly.entity_id
_entity_poly.type
_entity_poly.pdbx_seq_one_letter_code
_entity_poly.pdbx_strand_id
1 'polypeptide(L)'
;MAADNAAAWPRDAEIPLTDVRSVPKTGLARPPPTQQTARKGRLNFLYATTKTDLTNGWSALESIFEHYLDYIIDNNKNLIPIQEVMPIIGWNELEKISLEYITGKVNAIVSKLIQENQLKAYDDDVLKNLLNGWFMHIAIHAKNLKELADKKGQFIAIYRGFLLSLKDK
;
A
#
# COMPACT_ATOMS: atom_id res chain seq x y z
N MET A 1 -5.89 -10.55 62.86
CA MET A 1 -5.62 -9.15 62.45
C MET A 1 -5.14 -9.20 61.02
N ALA A 2 -5.98 -8.78 60.08
CA ALA A 2 -5.71 -8.73 58.65
C ALA A 2 -5.59 -7.26 58.23
N ALA A 3 -4.72 -6.95 57.26
CA ALA A 3 -4.76 -5.71 56.52
C ALA A 3 -4.30 -5.97 55.08
N ASP A 4 -5.29 -6.06 54.18
CA ASP A 4 -5.16 -5.87 52.74
C ASP A 4 -4.67 -4.45 52.45
N ASN A 5 -3.59 -4.33 51.67
CA ASN A 5 -3.13 -3.05 51.12
C ASN A 5 -3.69 -2.89 49.70
N ALA A 6 -4.93 -2.40 49.59
CA ALA A 6 -5.48 -1.88 48.35
C ALA A 6 -5.20 -0.38 48.26
N ALA A 7 -4.33 0.04 47.33
CA ALA A 7 -4.11 1.44 47.02
C ALA A 7 -5.36 2.04 46.34
N ALA A 8 -6.20 2.70 47.13
CA ALA A 8 -7.31 3.49 46.64
C ALA A 8 -6.79 4.75 45.92
N TRP A 9 -7.15 4.90 44.65
CA TRP A 9 -6.97 6.16 43.93
C TRP A 9 -7.90 7.22 44.53
N PRO A 10 -7.43 8.45 44.80
CA PRO A 10 -8.30 9.51 45.28
C PRO A 10 -9.25 9.92 44.15
N ARG A 11 -10.55 9.61 44.33
CA ARG A 11 -11.61 10.32 43.62
C ARG A 11 -11.70 11.72 44.25
N ASP A 12 -11.93 12.73 43.42
CA ASP A 12 -12.27 14.12 43.81
C ASP A 12 -11.11 15.12 43.97
N ALA A 13 -10.13 15.11 43.07
CA ALA A 13 -9.32 16.30 42.81
C ALA A 13 -10.02 17.17 41.74
N GLU A 14 -10.94 18.03 42.16
CA GLU A 14 -11.49 19.09 41.30
C GLU A 14 -10.36 20.05 40.89
N ILE A 15 -10.06 20.10 39.58
CA ILE A 15 -9.13 21.06 39.02
C ILE A 15 -9.89 22.39 38.86
N PRO A 16 -9.50 23.49 39.54
CA PRO A 16 -10.15 24.77 39.33
C PRO A 16 -9.85 25.26 37.91
N LEU A 17 -10.88 25.34 37.08
CA LEU A 17 -10.86 26.03 35.78
C LEU A 17 -10.69 27.53 36.05
N THR A 18 -9.46 27.99 36.14
CA THR A 18 -9.16 29.42 36.09
C THR A 18 -9.40 29.93 34.68
N ASP A 19 -10.15 31.02 34.60
CA ASP A 19 -10.55 31.74 33.38
C ASP A 19 -9.30 32.32 32.66
N VAL A 20 -8.63 31.48 31.87
CA VAL A 20 -7.56 31.91 30.96
C VAL A 20 -8.23 32.59 29.77
N ARG A 21 -8.50 33.90 29.92
CA ARG A 21 -8.81 34.78 28.79
C ARG A 21 -7.76 34.58 27.70
N SER A 22 -8.19 33.97 26.59
CA SER A 22 -7.39 33.71 25.41
C SER A 22 -6.98 35.04 24.76
N VAL A 23 -5.72 35.41 24.94
CA VAL A 23 -5.11 36.52 24.19
C VAL A 23 -5.12 36.14 22.70
N PRO A 24 -5.63 36.99 21.78
CA PRO A 24 -5.54 36.69 20.36
C PRO A 24 -4.06 36.71 19.97
N LYS A 25 -3.51 35.55 19.59
CA LYS A 25 -2.18 35.52 18.97
C LYS A 25 -2.30 36.17 17.59
N THR A 26 -1.88 37.42 17.51
CA THR A 26 -1.72 38.19 16.28
C THR A 26 -0.87 37.39 15.29
N GLY A 27 -1.32 37.37 14.03
CA GLY A 27 -0.92 36.43 12.99
C GLY A 27 0.58 36.18 12.84
N LEU A 28 0.99 34.95 13.17
CA LEU A 28 2.07 34.29 12.45
C LEU A 28 1.42 33.53 11.29
N ALA A 29 1.22 34.23 10.18
CA ALA A 29 0.94 33.56 8.91
C ALA A 29 2.03 32.50 8.72
N ARG A 30 1.63 31.23 8.59
CA ARG A 30 2.58 30.17 8.25
C ARG A 30 3.25 30.61 6.94
N PRO A 31 4.59 30.61 6.85
CA PRO A 31 5.25 30.93 5.60
C PRO A 31 4.68 29.99 4.52
N PRO A 32 4.40 30.49 3.30
CA PRO A 32 3.97 29.62 2.22
C PRO A 32 5.02 28.50 2.07
N PRO A 33 4.59 27.24 1.88
CA PRO A 33 5.53 26.15 1.71
C PRO A 33 6.51 26.55 0.61
N THR A 34 7.81 26.57 0.93
CA THR A 34 8.83 26.79 -0.09
C THR A 34 8.62 25.75 -1.19
N GLN A 35 8.99 26.06 -2.44
CA GLN A 35 8.80 25.11 -3.55
C GLN A 35 9.36 23.70 -3.25
N GLN A 36 10.34 23.63 -2.35
CA GLN A 36 10.90 22.39 -1.82
C GLN A 36 9.94 21.60 -0.90
N THR A 37 9.17 22.26 -0.04
CA THR A 37 8.13 21.64 0.82
C THR A 37 6.88 21.28 0.03
N ALA A 38 6.49 22.11 -0.94
CA ALA A 38 5.38 21.79 -1.86
C ALA A 38 5.68 20.56 -2.73
N ARG A 39 6.95 20.40 -3.15
CA ARG A 39 7.42 19.18 -3.84
C ARG A 39 7.47 17.95 -2.93
N LYS A 40 7.80 18.10 -1.64
CA LYS A 40 7.87 16.99 -0.67
C LYS A 40 6.50 16.50 -0.20
N GLY A 41 5.49 17.39 -0.15
CA GLY A 41 4.11 17.08 0.22
C GLY A 41 3.28 16.44 -0.90
N ARG A 42 3.73 16.55 -2.16
CA ARG A 42 3.35 15.63 -3.23
C ARG A 42 4.20 14.36 -3.07
N LEU A 43 3.91 13.60 -2.03
CA LEU A 43 4.55 12.31 -1.73
C LEU A 43 4.47 11.39 -2.96
N ASN A 44 5.55 11.37 -3.74
CA ASN A 44 6.24 10.26 -4.38
C ASN A 44 5.45 9.07 -4.99
N PHE A 45 4.15 9.19 -5.28
CA PHE A 45 3.42 8.17 -6.05
C PHE A 45 3.60 8.31 -7.57
N LEU A 46 4.41 9.28 -8.03
CA LEU A 46 4.44 9.72 -9.42
C LEU A 46 5.76 9.52 -10.17
N TYR A 47 6.81 8.94 -9.59
CA TYR A 47 8.06 8.72 -10.33
C TYR A 47 8.67 7.35 -10.04
N ALA A 48 8.03 6.30 -10.58
CA ALA A 48 8.79 5.25 -11.23
C ALA A 48 8.94 5.66 -12.71
N THR A 49 9.83 6.61 -12.99
CA THR A 49 10.27 6.92 -14.37
C THR A 49 11.54 6.15 -14.67
N THR A 50 11.51 4.83 -14.49
CA THR A 50 12.11 4.01 -15.54
C THR A 50 11.18 4.16 -16.74
N LYS A 51 11.70 4.27 -17.97
CA LYS A 51 10.87 4.19 -19.17
C LYS A 51 10.28 2.78 -19.21
N THR A 52 9.26 2.51 -18.40
CA THR A 52 8.44 1.33 -18.54
C THR A 52 7.77 1.50 -19.88
N ASP A 53 8.10 0.62 -20.81
CA ASP A 53 7.38 0.56 -22.06
C ASP A 53 5.95 0.07 -21.78
N LEU A 54 5.09 1.00 -21.38
CA LEU A 54 3.67 0.78 -21.14
C LEU A 54 2.91 0.51 -22.45
N THR A 55 3.59 0.55 -23.61
CA THR A 55 2.95 0.17 -24.87
C THR A 55 2.68 -1.33 -24.91
N ASN A 56 3.55 -2.15 -24.30
CA ASN A 56 3.39 -3.59 -24.17
C ASN A 56 2.82 -3.96 -22.78
N GLY A 57 1.61 -4.53 -22.76
CA GLY A 57 0.92 -4.93 -21.54
C GLY A 57 1.71 -5.94 -20.69
N TRP A 58 2.47 -6.84 -21.32
CA TRP A 58 3.29 -7.83 -20.61
C TRP A 58 4.44 -7.18 -19.84
N SER A 59 5.20 -6.30 -20.51
CA SER A 59 6.29 -5.55 -19.89
C SER A 59 5.78 -4.64 -18.77
N ALA A 60 4.57 -4.08 -18.94
CA ALA A 60 3.92 -3.28 -17.90
C ALA A 60 3.59 -4.12 -16.65
N LEU A 61 3.03 -5.33 -16.81
CA LEU A 61 2.75 -6.24 -15.69
C LEU A 61 4.02 -6.65 -14.94
N GLU A 62 5.09 -6.98 -15.66
CA GLU A 62 6.39 -7.29 -15.05
C GLU A 62 6.93 -6.11 -14.25
N SER A 63 6.93 -4.92 -14.86
CA SER A 63 7.47 -3.74 -14.23
C SER A 63 6.67 -3.30 -13.00
N ILE A 64 5.33 -3.36 -13.04
CA ILE A 64 4.50 -3.05 -11.86
C ILE A 64 4.84 -3.99 -10.70
N PHE A 65 5.02 -5.28 -10.99
CA PHE A 65 5.35 -6.27 -9.96
C PHE A 65 6.74 -6.04 -9.36
N GLU A 66 7.75 -5.74 -10.18
CA GLU A 66 9.10 -5.41 -9.71
C GLU A 66 9.11 -4.16 -8.82
N HIS A 67 8.48 -3.08 -9.28
CA HIS A 67 8.38 -1.84 -8.50
C HIS A 67 7.59 -2.02 -7.21
N TYR A 68 6.58 -2.90 -7.21
CA TYR A 68 5.84 -3.22 -5.99
C TYR A 68 6.72 -3.91 -4.94
N LEU A 69 7.52 -4.88 -5.36
CA LEU A 69 8.49 -5.54 -4.49
C LEU A 69 9.52 -4.55 -3.94
N ASP A 70 10.08 -3.70 -4.80
CA ASP A 70 11.03 -2.65 -4.39
C ASP A 70 10.40 -1.70 -3.37
N TYR A 71 9.19 -1.24 -3.63
CA TYR A 71 8.48 -0.36 -2.71
C TYR A 71 8.31 -0.99 -1.33
N ILE A 72 7.90 -2.27 -1.26
CA ILE A 72 7.75 -2.97 0.02
C ILE A 72 9.09 -3.14 0.72
N ILE A 73 10.12 -3.58 0.00
CA ILE A 73 11.47 -3.81 0.57
C ILE A 73 12.04 -2.50 1.12
N ASP A 74 11.97 -1.41 0.36
CA ASP A 74 12.55 -0.11 0.72
C ASP A 74 11.78 0.59 1.84
N ASN A 75 10.46 0.40 1.92
CA ASN A 75 9.60 1.15 2.84
C ASN A 75 9.06 0.33 4.01
N ASN A 76 9.43 -0.94 4.16
CA ASN A 76 8.83 -1.87 5.14
C ASN A 76 8.64 -1.30 6.55
N LYS A 77 9.60 -0.50 7.06
CA LYS A 77 9.55 0.05 8.43
C LYS A 77 8.44 1.08 8.62
N ASN A 78 7.95 1.64 7.51
CA ASN A 78 6.93 2.68 7.47
C ASN A 78 5.59 2.15 6.95
N LEU A 79 5.52 0.88 6.53
CA LEU A 79 4.29 0.27 6.04
C LEU A 79 3.52 -0.36 7.20
N ILE A 80 2.21 -0.13 7.23
CA ILE A 80 1.32 -0.82 8.15
C ILE A 80 0.93 -2.15 7.50
N PRO A 81 1.14 -3.29 8.17
CA PRO A 81 0.79 -4.60 7.64
C PRO A 81 -0.71 -4.71 7.39
N ILE A 82 -1.09 -5.35 6.29
CA ILE A 82 -2.49 -5.45 5.89
C ILE A 82 -3.35 -6.18 6.93
N GLN A 83 -2.76 -7.11 7.69
CA GLN A 83 -3.45 -7.81 8.77
C GLN A 83 -3.83 -6.90 9.95
N GLU A 84 -3.16 -5.77 10.11
CA GLU A 84 -3.47 -4.78 11.15
C GLU A 84 -4.51 -3.76 10.67
N VAL A 85 -4.56 -3.52 9.35
CA VAL A 85 -5.51 -2.58 8.74
C VAL A 85 -6.87 -3.26 8.48
N MET A 86 -6.86 -4.49 7.95
CA MET A 86 -8.07 -5.19 7.48
C MET A 86 -9.17 -5.34 8.54
N PRO A 87 -8.89 -5.66 9.83
CA PRO A 87 -9.93 -5.74 10.85
C PRO A 87 -10.62 -4.40 11.17
N ILE A 88 -9.97 -3.27 10.87
CA ILE A 88 -10.47 -1.93 11.17
C ILE A 88 -11.34 -1.41 10.03
N ILE A 89 -10.86 -1.49 8.79
CA ILE A 89 -11.54 -0.92 7.63
C ILE A 89 -12.46 -1.92 6.91
N GLY A 90 -12.26 -3.22 7.15
CA GLY A 90 -12.97 -4.30 6.47
C GLY A 90 -12.48 -4.58 5.04
N TRP A 91 -12.88 -5.72 4.50
CA TRP A 91 -12.48 -6.18 3.16
C TRP A 91 -12.94 -5.24 2.04
N ASN A 92 -14.21 -4.82 2.08
CA ASN A 92 -14.80 -4.03 0.99
C ASN A 92 -14.12 -2.66 0.84
N GLU A 93 -13.72 -2.03 1.95
CA GLU A 93 -13.05 -0.73 1.89
C GLU A 93 -11.59 -0.87 1.44
N LEU A 94 -10.92 -1.94 1.88
CA LEU A 94 -9.60 -2.30 1.41
C LEU A 94 -9.59 -2.55 -0.11
N GLU A 95 -10.60 -3.24 -0.64
CA GLU A 95 -10.75 -3.53 -2.07
C GLU A 95 -10.94 -2.24 -2.88
N LYS A 96 -11.80 -1.33 -2.43
CA LYS A 96 -11.96 0.00 -3.07
C LYS A 96 -10.65 0.77 -3.11
N ILE A 97 -9.94 0.84 -1.98
CA ILE A 97 -8.62 1.50 -1.93
C ILE A 97 -7.67 0.82 -2.91
N SER A 98 -7.59 -0.52 -2.91
CA SER A 98 -6.71 -1.25 -3.83
C SER A 98 -7.02 -0.95 -5.30
N LEU A 99 -8.31 -0.83 -5.64
CA LEU A 99 -8.79 -0.50 -6.98
C LEU A 99 -8.32 0.89 -7.44
N GLU A 100 -8.24 1.87 -6.55
CA GLU A 100 -7.71 3.21 -6.87
C GLU A 100 -6.19 3.20 -7.16
N TYR A 101 -5.48 2.16 -6.74
CA TYR A 101 -4.03 2.05 -6.88
C TYR A 101 -3.60 0.91 -7.82
N ILE A 102 -3.07 -0.17 -7.26
CA ILE A 102 -2.39 -1.23 -8.03
C ILE A 102 -3.42 -2.07 -8.78
N THR A 103 -4.54 -2.41 -8.14
CA THR A 103 -5.55 -3.28 -8.74
C THR A 103 -6.19 -2.65 -9.97
N GLY A 104 -6.52 -1.36 -9.93
CA GLY A 104 -7.06 -0.67 -11.11
C GLY A 104 -6.08 -0.68 -12.29
N LYS A 105 -4.79 -0.46 -12.02
CA LYS A 105 -3.74 -0.48 -13.06
C LYS A 105 -3.56 -1.87 -13.66
N VAL A 106 -3.48 -2.90 -12.82
CA VAL A 106 -3.37 -4.30 -13.27
C VAL A 106 -4.60 -4.68 -14.09
N ASN A 107 -5.81 -4.38 -13.60
CA ASN A 107 -7.06 -4.69 -14.29
C ASN A 107 -7.12 -4.04 -15.67
N ALA A 108 -6.72 -2.76 -15.79
CA ALA A 108 -6.68 -2.07 -17.08
C ALA A 108 -5.74 -2.75 -18.09
N ILE A 109 -4.56 -3.18 -17.64
CA ILE A 109 -3.60 -3.89 -18.49
C ILE A 109 -4.14 -5.26 -18.91
N VAL A 110 -4.71 -6.02 -17.96
CA VAL A 110 -5.30 -7.34 -18.24
C VAL A 110 -6.44 -7.23 -19.23
N SER A 111 -7.36 -6.27 -19.04
CA SER A 111 -8.44 -6.02 -19.99
C SER A 111 -7.93 -5.70 -21.40
N LYS A 112 -6.83 -4.94 -21.53
CA LYS A 112 -6.21 -4.69 -22.84
C LYS A 112 -5.66 -5.98 -23.44
N LEU A 113 -4.95 -6.81 -22.67
CA LEU A 113 -4.41 -8.09 -23.13
C LEU A 113 -5.51 -9.07 -23.57
N ILE A 114 -6.67 -9.06 -22.89
CA ILE A 114 -7.86 -9.84 -23.26
C ILE A 114 -8.41 -9.35 -24.60
N GLN A 115 -8.60 -8.04 -24.76
CA GLN A 115 -9.10 -7.43 -25.99
C GLN A 115 -8.18 -7.71 -27.19
N GLU A 116 -6.87 -7.77 -26.96
CA GLU A 116 -5.86 -8.07 -27.97
C GLU A 116 -5.71 -9.59 -28.23
N ASN A 117 -6.52 -10.45 -27.60
CA ASN A 117 -6.44 -11.92 -27.67
C ASN A 117 -5.04 -12.47 -27.39
N GLN A 118 -4.32 -11.87 -26.44
CA GLN A 118 -2.97 -12.30 -26.06
C GLN A 118 -2.96 -13.29 -24.90
N LEU A 119 -4.10 -13.46 -24.24
CA LEU A 119 -4.29 -14.33 -23.08
C LEU A 119 -5.08 -15.56 -23.49
N LYS A 120 -4.74 -16.69 -22.88
CA LYS A 120 -5.55 -17.92 -22.97
C LYS A 120 -7.00 -17.65 -22.55
N ALA A 121 -7.92 -18.41 -23.13
CA ALA A 121 -9.35 -18.33 -22.85
C ALA A 121 -9.68 -18.73 -21.40
N TYR A 122 -9.66 -17.73 -20.53
CA TYR A 122 -10.13 -17.77 -19.15
C TYR A 122 -11.17 -16.69 -18.96
N ASP A 123 -12.00 -16.85 -17.94
CA ASP A 123 -12.91 -15.79 -17.51
C ASP A 123 -12.15 -14.52 -17.08
N ASP A 124 -12.67 -13.36 -17.49
CA ASP A 124 -12.07 -12.05 -17.25
C ASP A 124 -11.81 -11.78 -15.77
N ASP A 125 -12.78 -12.10 -14.91
CA ASP A 125 -12.69 -11.85 -13.47
C ASP A 125 -11.74 -12.85 -12.82
N VAL A 126 -11.72 -14.09 -13.30
CA VAL A 126 -10.73 -15.09 -12.89
C VAL A 126 -9.30 -14.60 -13.17
N LEU A 127 -9.01 -14.09 -14.37
CA LEU A 127 -7.68 -13.58 -14.73
C LEU A 127 -7.27 -12.37 -13.87
N LYS A 128 -8.16 -11.40 -13.70
CA LYS A 128 -7.91 -10.21 -12.88
C LYS A 128 -7.66 -10.61 -11.43
N ASN A 129 -8.48 -11.50 -10.87
CA ASN A 129 -8.32 -11.95 -9.48
C ASN A 129 -7.03 -12.74 -9.27
N LEU A 130 -6.66 -13.62 -10.22
CA LEU A 130 -5.39 -14.35 -10.17
C LEU A 130 -4.18 -13.40 -10.14
N LEU A 131 -4.15 -12.40 -11.03
CA LEU A 131 -3.04 -11.45 -11.08
C LEU A 131 -2.98 -10.54 -9.85
N ASN A 132 -4.12 -10.04 -9.38
CA ASN A 132 -4.17 -9.26 -8.14
C ASN A 132 -3.80 -10.08 -6.91
N GLY A 133 -4.08 -11.39 -6.90
CA GLY A 133 -3.73 -12.31 -5.83
C GLY A 133 -2.24 -12.34 -5.51
N TRP A 134 -1.36 -12.15 -6.52
CA TRP A 134 0.09 -12.05 -6.31
C TRP A 134 0.46 -10.86 -5.42
N PHE A 135 -0.10 -9.69 -5.70
CA PHE A 135 0.15 -8.47 -4.93
C PHE A 135 -0.38 -8.63 -3.49
N MET A 136 -1.59 -9.16 -3.35
CA MET A 136 -2.20 -9.39 -2.04
C MET A 136 -1.39 -10.39 -1.19
N HIS A 137 -0.93 -11.49 -1.80
CA HIS A 137 -0.10 -12.48 -1.12
C HIS A 137 1.20 -11.83 -0.59
N ILE A 138 1.89 -11.04 -1.41
CA ILE A 138 3.08 -10.30 -0.97
C ILE A 138 2.73 -9.31 0.15
N ALA A 139 1.64 -8.55 0.03
CA ALA A 139 1.21 -7.59 1.05
C ALA A 139 0.99 -8.25 2.42
N ILE A 140 0.36 -9.44 2.42
CA ILE A 140 0.13 -10.24 3.63
C ILE A 140 1.48 -10.73 4.19
N HIS A 141 2.38 -11.24 3.34
CA HIS A 141 3.62 -11.85 3.81
C HIS A 141 4.80 -10.87 3.99
N ALA A 142 4.60 -9.57 3.72
CA ALA A 142 5.62 -8.53 3.78
C ALA A 142 6.34 -8.38 5.15
N LYS A 143 5.76 -8.91 6.23
CA LYS A 143 6.39 -8.92 7.57
C LYS A 143 7.70 -9.72 7.61
N ASN A 144 7.88 -10.74 6.76
CA ASN A 144 9.11 -11.54 6.73
C ASN A 144 10.15 -10.93 5.77
N LEU A 145 10.60 -9.72 6.08
CA LEU A 145 11.37 -8.85 5.19
C LEU A 145 12.66 -9.48 4.66
N LYS A 146 13.42 -10.15 5.54
CA LYS A 146 14.71 -10.74 5.17
C LYS A 146 14.52 -11.77 4.06
N GLU A 147 13.49 -12.60 4.20
CA GLU A 147 13.15 -13.59 3.19
C GLU A 147 12.67 -12.95 1.88
N LEU A 148 11.89 -11.87 1.94
CA LEU A 148 11.42 -11.17 0.74
C LEU A 148 12.57 -10.49 -0.03
N ALA A 149 13.48 -9.83 0.67
CA ALA A 149 14.65 -9.20 0.07
C ALA A 149 15.61 -10.24 -0.53
N ASP A 150 15.95 -11.29 0.25
CA ASP A 150 16.87 -12.36 -0.18
C ASP A 150 16.30 -13.14 -1.38
N LYS A 151 14.97 -13.28 -1.47
CA LYS A 151 14.28 -14.02 -2.54
C LYS A 151 13.67 -13.13 -3.63
N LYS A 152 13.89 -11.81 -3.64
CA LYS A 152 13.28 -10.88 -4.62
C LYS A 152 13.44 -11.39 -6.07
N GLY A 153 14.65 -11.77 -6.45
CA GLY A 153 14.92 -12.28 -7.80
C GLY A 153 14.16 -13.56 -8.13
N GLN A 154 13.96 -14.45 -7.14
CA GLN A 154 13.16 -15.67 -7.31
C GLN A 154 11.68 -15.33 -7.51
N PHE A 155 11.12 -14.42 -6.71
CA PHE A 155 9.72 -13.98 -6.89
C PHE A 155 9.48 -13.37 -8.27
N ILE A 156 10.40 -12.53 -8.75
CA ILE A 156 10.32 -11.95 -10.10
C ILE A 156 10.36 -13.05 -11.16
N ALA A 157 11.29 -14.01 -11.04
CA ALA A 157 11.41 -15.11 -11.98
C ALA A 157 10.15 -16.00 -12.02
N ILE A 158 9.57 -16.33 -10.86
CA ILE A 158 8.33 -17.11 -10.78
C ILE A 158 7.17 -16.33 -11.38
N TYR A 159 7.04 -15.04 -11.05
CA TYR A 159 5.97 -14.19 -11.60
C TYR A 159 6.07 -14.08 -13.14
N ARG A 160 7.27 -13.88 -13.69
CA ARG A 160 7.51 -13.93 -15.14
C ARG A 160 7.13 -15.27 -15.74
N GLY A 161 7.53 -16.39 -15.12
CA GLY A 161 7.14 -17.73 -15.54
C GLY A 161 5.62 -17.93 -15.54
N PHE A 162 4.93 -17.39 -14.53
CA PHE A 162 3.48 -17.38 -14.46
C PHE A 162 2.86 -16.56 -15.60
N LEU A 163 3.33 -15.33 -15.87
CA LEU A 163 2.85 -14.52 -16.99
C LEU A 163 3.05 -15.23 -18.33
N LEU A 164 4.21 -15.86 -18.56
CA LEU A 164 4.45 -16.66 -19.76
C LEU A 164 3.46 -17.82 -19.90
N SER A 165 3.04 -18.42 -18.78
CA SER A 165 2.05 -19.51 -18.80
C SER A 165 0.64 -19.04 -19.20
N LEU A 166 0.34 -17.75 -19.08
CA LEU A 166 -0.96 -17.17 -19.43
C LEU A 166 -1.06 -16.73 -20.90
N LYS A 167 0.08 -16.57 -21.60
CA LYS A 167 0.11 -16.20 -23.01
C LYS A 167 -0.58 -17.26 -23.85
N ASP A 168 -1.45 -16.81 -24.76
CA ASP A 168 -1.93 -17.68 -25.84
C ASP A 168 -0.81 -17.88 -26.88
N LYS A 169 -0.78 -19.04 -27.53
CA LYS A 169 0.32 -19.45 -28.41
C LYS A 169 0.35 -18.67 -29.72
#